data_AF-A0A6C0EQC6-F1
#
_entry.id   AF-A0A6C0EQC6-F1
#
_cell.length_a   1.000
_cell.length_b   1.000
_cell.length_c   1.000
_cell.angle_alpha   90.00
_cell.angle_beta   90.00
_cell.angle_gamma   90.00
#
_symmetry.space_group_name_H-M   'P 1'
#
loop_
_entity.id
_entity.type
_entity.pdbx_description
1 polymer ?
#
loop_
_entity_poly.entity_id
_entity_poly.type
_entity_poly.pdbx_seq_one_letter_code
_entity_poly.pdbx_strand_id
1 'polypeptide(L)'
;MDRPIVKITKMESEPSPSKTPVKPISDPKLDGGKKKTYPRGILKTSKIKIKPVADPAKHPPLKKFMKKHTIRLLTDSGANHRRKTIKQKIDKMSDKKVKDLVIKAGLSKGSGPSGLLRQILEGGMLSGFVSSG
;
A
#
# COMPACT_ATOMS: atom_id res chain seq x y z
N MET A 1 1.33 6.84 53.09
CA MET A 1 1.19 7.12 51.65
C MET A 1 -0.22 6.76 51.26
N ASP A 2 -1.14 7.70 51.44
CA ASP A 2 -2.57 7.48 51.21
C ASP A 2 -2.89 7.54 49.72
N ARG A 3 -3.62 6.54 49.20
CA ARG A 3 -4.05 6.53 47.80
C ARG A 3 -5.35 7.32 47.67
N PRO A 4 -5.48 8.26 46.71
CA PRO A 4 -6.74 8.95 46.51
C PRO A 4 -7.81 8.00 45.93
N ILE A 5 -9.00 8.03 46.53
CA ILE A 5 -10.20 7.30 46.09
C ILE A 5 -10.80 8.08 44.91
N VAL A 6 -10.82 7.47 43.72
CA VAL A 6 -11.45 8.06 42.53
C VAL A 6 -12.93 7.64 42.47
N LYS A 7 -13.84 8.60 42.60
CA LYS A 7 -15.28 8.40 42.36
C LYS A 7 -15.55 8.42 40.86
N ILE A 8 -16.07 7.33 40.32
CA ILE A 8 -16.50 7.22 38.92
C ILE A 8 -18.00 7.57 38.85
N THR A 9 -18.32 8.70 38.24
CA THR A 9 -19.67 9.11 37.89
C THR A 9 -19.97 8.70 36.45
N LYS A 10 -21.13 8.07 36.25
CA LYS A 10 -21.60 7.56 34.95
C LYS A 10 -22.15 8.74 34.14
N MET A 11 -21.43 9.16 33.10
CA MET A 11 -21.95 10.15 32.15
C MET A 11 -23.02 9.52 31.27
N GLU A 12 -24.11 10.26 31.10
CA GLU A 12 -25.30 9.89 30.33
C GLU A 12 -24.96 9.50 28.89
N SER A 13 -25.60 8.42 28.44
CA SER A 13 -25.57 7.95 27.06
C SER A 13 -26.43 8.85 26.17
N GLU A 14 -25.86 9.34 25.07
CA GLU A 14 -26.59 10.02 24.01
C GLU A 14 -27.73 9.15 23.43
N PRO A 15 -28.83 9.77 22.96
CA PRO A 15 -30.04 9.06 22.57
C PRO A 15 -29.85 8.21 21.29
N SER A 16 -30.40 7.00 21.35
CA SER A 16 -30.51 6.02 20.27
C SER A 16 -30.99 6.63 18.93
N PRO A 17 -30.44 6.21 17.77
CA PRO A 17 -30.96 6.63 16.48
C PRO A 17 -32.36 6.05 16.26
N SER A 18 -33.31 6.93 15.96
CA SER A 18 -34.71 6.63 15.69
C SER A 18 -34.86 5.69 14.48
N LYS A 19 -35.54 4.56 14.68
CA LYS A 19 -35.96 3.64 13.63
C LYS A 19 -37.24 4.18 12.97
N THR A 20 -37.11 5.07 11.99
CA THR A 20 -38.23 5.35 11.08
C THR A 20 -38.12 4.43 9.85
N PRO A 21 -39.15 3.65 9.53
CA PRO A 21 -39.14 2.82 8.33
C PRO A 21 -39.28 3.70 7.08
N VAL A 22 -38.23 3.75 6.27
CA VAL A 22 -38.24 4.42 4.97
C VAL A 22 -39.17 3.64 4.02
N LYS A 23 -40.20 4.30 3.50
CA LYS A 23 -41.10 3.71 2.49
C LYS A 23 -40.30 3.40 1.21
N PRO A 24 -40.49 2.23 0.56
CA PRO A 24 -39.80 1.93 -0.68
C PRO A 24 -40.26 2.90 -1.78
N ILE A 25 -39.29 3.59 -2.38
CA ILE A 25 -39.51 4.42 -3.55
C ILE A 25 -39.83 3.48 -4.71
N SER A 26 -41.04 3.58 -5.25
CA SER A 26 -41.46 2.81 -6.43
C SER A 26 -40.57 3.16 -7.63
N ASP A 27 -40.04 2.15 -8.32
CA ASP A 27 -39.29 2.33 -9.56
C ASP A 27 -40.09 3.15 -10.58
N PRO A 28 -39.48 4.13 -11.27
CA PRO A 28 -40.18 4.88 -12.30
C PRO A 28 -40.53 3.94 -13.46
N LYS A 29 -41.83 3.83 -13.77
CA LYS A 29 -42.30 3.20 -15.02
C LYS A 29 -41.65 3.91 -16.20
N LEU A 30 -40.86 3.17 -16.99
CA LEU A 30 -40.29 3.64 -18.24
C LEU A 30 -41.39 3.73 -19.29
N ASP A 31 -42.01 4.91 -19.41
CA ASP A 31 -42.94 5.21 -20.48
C ASP A 31 -42.17 5.30 -21.81
N GLY A 32 -42.63 4.56 -22.82
CA GLY A 32 -41.95 4.23 -24.07
C GLY A 32 -41.81 5.39 -25.07
N GLY A 33 -41.18 6.50 -24.65
CA GLY A 33 -40.85 7.62 -25.53
C GLY A 33 -39.42 7.57 -26.05
N LYS A 34 -39.23 7.49 -27.38
CA LYS A 34 -37.92 7.64 -28.03
C LYS A 34 -37.36 9.04 -27.78
N LYS A 35 -36.53 9.21 -26.74
CA LYS A 35 -35.79 10.46 -26.48
C LYS A 35 -34.43 10.42 -27.17
N LYS A 36 -34.05 11.54 -27.81
CA LYS A 36 -32.80 11.71 -28.56
C LYS A 36 -31.59 11.48 -27.66
N THR A 37 -30.73 10.55 -28.05
CA THR A 37 -29.50 10.18 -27.33
C THR A 37 -28.47 11.30 -27.45
N TYR A 38 -28.15 11.98 -26.35
CA TYR A 38 -26.98 12.87 -26.26
C TYR A 38 -25.69 12.09 -26.61
N PRO A 39 -24.65 12.73 -27.19
CA PRO A 39 -23.40 12.04 -27.49
C PRO A 39 -22.83 11.49 -26.20
N ARG A 40 -22.78 10.17 -26.08
CA ARG A 40 -22.17 9.49 -24.94
C ARG A 40 -20.72 9.93 -24.90
N GLY A 41 -20.39 10.75 -23.91
CA GLY A 41 -19.05 11.27 -23.71
C GLY A 41 -18.01 10.16 -23.69
N ILE A 42 -16.77 10.56 -23.91
CA ILE A 42 -15.55 9.74 -24.04
C ILE A 42 -15.17 9.06 -22.71
N LEU A 43 -16.15 8.63 -21.92
CA LEU A 43 -15.96 7.56 -20.96
C LEU A 43 -15.66 6.33 -21.79
N LYS A 44 -14.36 6.12 -22.02
CA LYS A 44 -13.79 4.82 -22.34
C LYS A 44 -14.33 3.87 -21.28
N THR A 45 -15.45 3.24 -21.60
CA THR A 45 -15.83 1.93 -21.10
C THR A 45 -14.74 1.00 -21.62
N SER A 46 -13.56 1.13 -21.02
CA SER A 46 -12.56 0.09 -21.08
C SER A 46 -13.34 -1.15 -20.69
N LYS A 47 -13.41 -2.09 -21.63
CA LYS A 47 -14.08 -3.38 -21.50
C LYS A 47 -13.35 -4.22 -20.46
N ILE A 48 -13.07 -3.67 -19.29
CA ILE A 48 -12.76 -4.40 -18.08
C ILE A 48 -14.09 -5.05 -17.75
N LYS A 49 -14.33 -6.22 -18.34
CA LYS A 49 -15.39 -7.12 -17.94
C LYS A 49 -15.10 -7.46 -16.49
N ILE A 50 -15.63 -6.67 -15.56
CA ILE A 50 -15.58 -6.96 -14.13
C ILE A 50 -16.38 -8.25 -13.99
N LYS A 51 -15.67 -9.37 -13.88
CA LYS A 51 -16.31 -10.67 -13.72
C LYS A 51 -17.06 -10.62 -12.39
N PRO A 52 -18.36 -10.94 -12.37
CA PRO A 52 -19.07 -11.06 -11.10
C PRO A 52 -18.34 -12.09 -10.23
N VAL A 53 -18.13 -11.74 -8.97
CA VAL A 53 -17.56 -12.67 -7.99
C VAL A 53 -18.69 -13.59 -7.54
N ALA A 54 -18.52 -14.91 -7.66
CA ALA A 54 -19.56 -15.88 -7.27
C ALA A 54 -19.87 -15.85 -5.77
N ASP A 55 -18.91 -15.39 -4.96
CA ASP A 55 -19.02 -15.22 -3.52
C ASP A 55 -18.73 -13.75 -3.17
N PRO A 56 -19.73 -12.96 -2.74
CA PRO A 56 -19.56 -11.54 -2.47
C PRO A 56 -18.64 -11.26 -1.27
N ALA A 57 -18.36 -12.24 -0.41
CA ALA A 57 -17.39 -12.10 0.68
C ALA A 57 -15.93 -12.20 0.21
N LYS A 58 -15.68 -12.61 -1.03
CA LYS A 58 -14.33 -12.75 -1.59
C LYS A 58 -13.93 -11.51 -2.39
N HIS A 59 -12.65 -11.15 -2.31
CA HIS A 59 -12.08 -10.07 -3.11
C HIS A 59 -12.18 -10.38 -4.61
N PRO A 60 -12.37 -9.36 -5.47
CA PRO A 60 -12.45 -9.57 -6.91
C PRO A 60 -11.14 -10.14 -7.46
N PRO A 61 -11.19 -11.02 -8.47
CA PRO A 61 -10.00 -11.62 -9.06
C PRO A 61 -9.14 -10.53 -9.72
N LEU A 62 -7.94 -10.33 -9.21
CA LEU A 62 -6.95 -9.45 -9.84
C LEU A 62 -6.47 -10.08 -11.16
N LYS A 63 -6.14 -9.24 -12.15
CA LYS A 63 -5.52 -9.72 -13.39
C LYS A 63 -4.19 -10.41 -13.05
N LYS A 64 -3.79 -11.42 -13.84
CA LYS A 64 -2.56 -12.21 -13.60
C LYS A 64 -1.29 -11.36 -13.38
N PHE A 65 -1.21 -10.20 -14.02
CA PHE A 65 -0.07 -9.27 -13.93
C PHE A 65 -0.25 -8.14 -12.89
N MET A 66 -1.43 -8.04 -12.27
CA MET A 66 -1.71 -7.04 -11.24
C MET A 66 -1.20 -7.53 -9.89
N LYS A 67 -0.30 -6.76 -9.27
CA LYS A 67 0.18 -7.05 -7.92
C LYS A 67 -0.91 -6.74 -6.91
N LYS A 68 -1.06 -7.61 -5.90
CA LYS A 68 -1.84 -7.32 -4.70
C LYS A 68 -1.15 -6.16 -3.96
N HIS A 69 -1.82 -5.01 -3.88
CA HIS A 69 -1.38 -3.88 -3.05
C HIS A 69 -1.75 -4.18 -1.59
N THR A 70 -1.12 -5.19 -1.00
CA THR A 70 -1.18 -5.43 0.44
C THR A 70 0.05 -4.82 1.09
N ILE A 71 -0.13 -4.28 2.30
CA ILE A 71 1.00 -3.91 3.15
C ILE A 71 1.76 -5.20 3.43
N ARG A 72 2.94 -5.35 2.81
CA ARG A 72 3.82 -6.50 3.06
C ARG A 72 4.52 -6.26 4.39
N LEU A 73 3.97 -6.84 5.45
CA LEU A 73 4.68 -6.95 6.72
C LEU A 73 5.92 -7.81 6.48
N LEU A 74 7.10 -7.22 6.62
CA LEU A 74 8.34 -7.99 6.62
C LEU A 74 8.36 -8.78 7.93
N THR A 75 7.97 -10.05 7.86
CA THR A 75 8.26 -11.01 8.93
C THR A 75 9.78 -11.14 9.09
N ASP A 76 10.25 -11.68 10.21
CA ASP A 76 11.70 -11.87 10.45
C ASP A 76 12.38 -12.64 9.31
N SER A 77 11.69 -13.66 8.77
CA SER A 77 12.12 -14.40 7.59
C SER A 77 12.23 -13.49 6.35
N GLY A 78 11.25 -12.60 6.13
CA GLY A 78 11.27 -11.62 5.05
C GLY A 78 12.41 -10.59 5.18
N ALA A 79 12.66 -10.11 6.40
CA ALA A 79 13.79 -9.21 6.69
C ALA A 79 15.14 -9.89 6.42
N ASN A 80 15.29 -11.15 6.82
CA ASN A 80 16.49 -11.94 6.55
C ASN A 80 16.67 -12.20 5.06
N HIS A 81 15.60 -12.52 4.33
CA HIS A 81 15.65 -12.68 2.87
C HIS A 81 16.08 -11.37 2.21
N ARG A 82 15.50 -10.23 2.62
CA ARG A 82 15.87 -8.90 2.10
C ARG A 82 17.35 -8.58 2.32
N ARG A 83 17.87 -8.84 3.53
CA ARG A 83 19.30 -8.69 3.85
C ARG A 83 20.17 -9.53 2.92
N LYS A 84 19.87 -10.82 2.77
CA LYS A 84 20.59 -11.73 1.87
C LYS A 84 20.58 -11.23 0.42
N THR A 85 19.43 -10.79 -0.09
CA THR A 85 19.30 -10.29 -1.45
C THR A 85 20.14 -9.03 -1.68
N ILE A 86 20.13 -8.09 -0.73
CA ILE A 86 20.93 -6.86 -0.81
C ILE A 86 22.42 -7.19 -0.82
N LYS A 87 22.88 -8.04 0.10
CA LYS A 87 24.28 -8.49 0.18
C LYS A 87 24.74 -9.11 -1.14
N GLN A 88 23.99 -10.08 -1.67
CA GLN A 88 24.30 -10.71 -2.96
C GLN A 88 24.34 -9.71 -4.13
N LYS A 89 23.48 -8.68 -4.12
CA LYS A 89 23.49 -7.64 -5.16
C LYS A 89 24.75 -6.77 -5.05
N ILE A 90 25.19 -6.44 -3.83
CA ILE A 90 26.40 -5.65 -3.59
C ILE A 90 27.66 -6.45 -3.96
N ASP A 91 27.73 -7.73 -3.59
CA ASP A 91 28.88 -8.58 -3.91
C ASP A 91 29.14 -8.67 -5.42
N LYS A 92 28.08 -8.67 -6.23
CA LYS A 92 28.17 -8.67 -7.70
C LYS A 92 28.54 -7.32 -8.33
N MET A 93 28.50 -6.22 -7.56
CA MET A 93 28.85 -4.89 -8.09
C MET A 93 30.36 -4.67 -8.12
N SER A 94 30.82 -3.93 -9.13
CA SER A 94 32.21 -3.46 -9.20
C SER A 94 32.46 -2.37 -8.17
N ASP A 95 33.70 -2.28 -7.67
CA ASP A 95 34.07 -1.30 -6.64
C ASP A 95 33.85 0.14 -7.09
N LYS A 96 34.04 0.43 -8.39
CA LYS A 96 33.74 1.74 -8.98
C LYS A 96 32.26 2.10 -8.80
N LYS A 97 31.36 1.18 -9.16
CA LYS A 97 29.91 1.39 -9.03
C LYS A 97 29.48 1.55 -7.57
N VAL A 98 30.09 0.80 -6.65
CA VAL A 98 29.85 0.94 -5.21
C VAL A 98 30.27 2.34 -4.74
N LYS A 99 31.47 2.80 -5.10
CA LYS A 99 31.94 4.15 -4.80
C LYS A 99 30.99 5.23 -5.31
N ASP A 100 30.61 5.15 -6.59
CA ASP A 100 29.72 6.14 -7.21
C ASP A 100 28.36 6.21 -6.52
N LEU A 101 27.78 5.06 -6.17
CA LEU A 101 26.49 5.00 -5.47
C LEU A 101 26.57 5.59 -4.07
N VAL A 102 27.63 5.30 -3.33
CA VAL A 102 27.81 5.80 -1.95
C VAL A 102 28.03 7.32 -1.96
N ILE A 103 28.80 7.85 -2.92
CA ILE A 103 29.01 9.30 -3.09
C ILE A 103 27.70 9.98 -3.53
N LYS A 104 27.00 9.42 -4.52
CA LYS A 104 25.73 9.95 -5.01
C LYS A 104 24.65 9.99 -3.91
N ALA A 105 24.67 9.02 -3.01
CA ALA A 105 23.77 8.97 -1.86
C ALA A 105 24.18 9.92 -0.71
N GLY A 106 25.31 10.61 -0.81
CA GLY A 106 25.84 11.47 0.25
C GLY A 106 26.32 10.71 1.49
N LEU A 107 26.54 9.40 1.39
CA LEU A 107 26.91 8.52 2.52
C LEU A 107 28.42 8.48 2.78
N SER A 108 29.24 8.85 1.79
CA SER A 108 30.70 8.93 1.93
C SER A 108 31.29 9.91 0.92
N LYS A 109 32.50 10.38 1.21
CA LYS A 109 33.34 11.16 0.27
C LYS A 109 34.13 10.27 -0.70
N GLY A 110 34.03 8.95 -0.62
CA GLY A 110 34.65 7.99 -1.56
C GLY A 110 36.10 7.59 -1.28
N SER A 111 36.71 8.15 -0.22
CA SER A 111 38.10 7.87 0.19
C SER A 111 38.28 6.57 1.00
N GLY A 112 37.19 5.85 1.28
CA GLY A 112 37.23 4.64 2.10
C GLY A 112 37.76 3.39 1.38
N PRO A 113 38.26 2.38 2.13
CA PRO A 113 38.56 1.06 1.57
C PRO A 113 37.29 0.40 1.01
N SER A 114 37.44 -0.44 -0.01
CA SER A 114 36.31 -1.02 -0.75
C SER A 114 35.35 -1.83 0.14
N GLY A 115 35.87 -2.58 1.11
CA GLY A 115 35.05 -3.32 2.08
C GLY A 115 34.15 -2.42 2.93
N LEU A 116 34.66 -1.28 3.40
CA LEU A 116 33.89 -0.32 4.21
C LEU A 116 32.78 0.32 3.37
N LEU A 117 33.10 0.72 2.13
CA LEU A 117 32.12 1.30 1.22
C LEU A 117 30.98 0.33 0.88
N ARG A 118 31.29 -0.97 0.76
CA ARG A 118 30.28 -2.03 0.58
C ARG A 118 29.36 -2.15 1.80
N GLN A 119 29.91 -2.10 3.02
CA GLN A 119 29.11 -2.12 4.26
C GLN A 119 28.24 -0.87 4.42
N ILE A 120 28.78 0.30 4.11
CA ILE A 120 28.01 1.56 4.13
C ILE A 120 26.85 1.49 3.13
N LEU A 121 27.11 1.00 1.92
CA LEU A 121 26.08 0.82 0.90
C LEU A 121 25.02 -0.20 1.36
N GLU A 122 25.43 -1.31 1.97
CA GLU A 122 24.51 -2.32 2.52
C GLU A 122 23.58 -1.71 3.58
N GLY A 123 24.16 -0.97 4.54
CA GLY A 123 23.40 -0.25 5.56
C GLY A 123 22.43 0.76 4.96
N GLY A 124 22.89 1.58 4.01
CA GLY A 124 22.07 2.58 3.33
C GLY A 124 20.93 1.99 2.50
N MET A 125 21.15 0.83 1.88
CA MET A 125 20.10 0.09 1.18
C MET A 125 19.11 -0.55 2.16
N LEU A 126 19.59 -1.05 3.29
CA LEU A 126 18.75 -1.66 4.33
C LEU A 126 17.81 -0.63 4.98
N SER A 127 18.32 0.55 5.31
CA SER A 127 17.53 1.64 5.88
C SER A 127 16.63 2.35 4.86
N GLY A 128 16.88 2.14 3.57
CA GLY A 128 16.09 2.74 2.49
C GLY A 128 16.58 4.11 2.02
N PHE A 129 17.78 4.55 2.44
CA PHE A 129 18.43 5.75 1.89
C PHE A 129 18.89 5.55 0.44
N VAL A 130 19.21 4.32 0.05
CA VAL A 130 19.66 3.99 -1.30
C VAL A 130 18.68 3.04 -1.96
N SER A 131 18.04 3.50 -3.03
CA SER A 131 17.18 2.67 -3.86
C SER A 131 18.00 1.84 -4.84
N SER A 132 17.62 0.59 -5.00
CA SER A 132 18.21 -0.31 -5.98
C SER A 132 17.54 -0.07 -7.35
N GLY A 133 17.80 1.10 -7.94
CA GLY A 133 17.45 1.39 -9.34
C GLY A 133 18.17 0.46 -10.30
#